data_AF-A0A7V2XJL3-F1
#
_entry.id   AF-A0A7V2XJL3-F1
#
_cell.length_a   1.000
_cell.length_b   1.000
_cell.length_c   1.000
_cell.angle_alpha   90.00
_cell.angle_beta   90.00
_cell.angle_gamma   90.00
#
_symmetry.space_group_name_H-M   'P 1'
#
loop_
_entity.id
_entity.type
_entity.pdbx_description
1 polymer ?
#
loop_
_entity_poly.entity_id
_entity_poly.type
_entity_poly.pdbx_seq_one_letter_code
_entity_poly.pdbx_strand_id
1 'polypeptide(L)'
;MAAIKVTSKRQVTFPLAVCAELGLKAGDTLTLDPQVLEGERVWVLRRAQSRNTGWFGRFRSYARGKNHTMSAIRRSIARAREHGLT
;
A
#
# COMPACT_ATOMS: atom_id res chain seq x y z
N MET A 1 -21.22 17.40 19.00
CA MET A 1 -20.12 16.60 19.59
C MET A 1 -20.37 15.14 19.25
N ALA A 2 -19.52 14.50 18.46
CA ALA A 2 -19.72 13.10 18.05
C ALA A 2 -19.07 12.16 19.09
N ALA A 3 -19.86 11.30 19.71
CA ALA A 3 -19.35 10.27 20.62
C ALA A 3 -19.05 8.99 19.83
N ILE A 4 -17.90 8.36 20.09
CA ILE A 4 -17.50 7.10 19.46
C ILE A 4 -17.51 6.01 20.55
N LYS A 5 -18.23 4.92 20.30
CA LYS A 5 -18.28 3.77 21.20
C LYS A 5 -17.23 2.73 20.80
N VAL A 6 -16.47 2.26 21.77
CA VAL A 6 -15.59 1.11 21.60
C VAL A 6 -16.42 -0.16 21.72
N THR A 7 -16.32 -1.04 20.71
CA THR A 7 -17.01 -2.34 20.73
C THR A 7 -16.27 -3.36 21.61
N SER A 8 -16.90 -4.51 21.86
CA SER A 8 -16.28 -5.61 22.62
C SER A 8 -14.96 -6.11 22.02
N LYS A 9 -14.77 -5.95 20.71
CA LYS A 9 -13.52 -6.30 20.01
C LYS A 9 -12.46 -5.20 20.08
N ARG A 10 -12.67 -4.15 20.88
CA ARG A 10 -11.79 -2.98 20.98
C ARG A 10 -11.67 -2.23 19.65
N GLN A 11 -12.73 -2.28 18.85
CA GLN A 11 -12.82 -1.56 17.59
C GLN A 11 -13.65 -0.30 17.79
N VAL A 12 -13.30 0.76 17.06
CA VAL A 12 -14.07 1.99 16.98
C VAL A 12 -14.54 2.17 15.56
N THR A 13 -15.80 2.58 15.39
CA THR A 13 -16.36 2.92 14.09
C THR A 13 -16.58 4.41 14.04
N PHE A 14 -16.03 5.07 13.03
CA PHE A 14 -16.23 6.49 12.82
C PHE A 14 -17.61 6.73 12.18
N PRO A 15 -18.38 7.73 12.65
CA PRO A 15 -19.57 8.19 11.93
C PRO A 15 -19.21 8.64 10.52
N LEU A 16 -20.13 8.45 9.57
CA LEU A 16 -19.90 8.75 8.15
C LEU A 16 -19.45 10.20 7.92
N ALA A 17 -20.06 11.17 8.62
CA ALA A 17 -19.68 12.58 8.53
C ALA A 17 -18.22 12.83 8.92
N VAL A 18 -17.74 12.17 9.99
CA VAL A 18 -16.34 12.27 10.45
C VAL A 18 -15.38 11.65 9.42
N CYS A 19 -15.76 10.52 8.81
CA CYS A 19 -14.96 9.94 7.73
C CYS A 19 -14.83 10.91 6.53
N ALA A 20 -15.92 11.59 6.16
CA ALA A 20 -15.90 12.56 5.06
C ALA A 20 -15.01 13.77 5.38
N GLU A 21 -15.11 14.33 6.58
CA GLU A 21 -14.29 15.46 7.03
C GLU A 21 -12.79 15.11 7.07
N LEU A 22 -12.45 13.90 7.53
CA LEU A 22 -11.07 13.38 7.55
C LEU A 22 -10.62 12.86 6.17
N GLY A 23 -11.52 12.85 5.18
CA GLY A 23 -11.34 12.33 3.82
C GLY A 23 -11.05 10.84 3.74
N LEU A 24 -11.41 10.07 4.77
CA LEU A 24 -11.11 8.64 4.90
C LEU A 24 -12.03 7.79 4.03
N LYS A 25 -11.46 6.76 3.43
CA LYS A 25 -12.17 5.75 2.64
C LYS A 25 -12.04 4.37 3.25
N ALA A 26 -12.96 3.47 2.89
CA ALA A 26 -12.86 2.07 3.28
C ALA A 26 -11.53 1.48 2.76
N GLY A 27 -10.78 0.82 3.65
CA GLY A 27 -9.46 0.27 3.35
C GLY A 27 -8.29 1.21 3.67
N ASP A 28 -8.54 2.47 4.00
CA ASP A 28 -7.49 3.37 4.48
C ASP A 28 -6.92 2.86 5.81
N THR A 29 -5.60 2.95 5.96
CA THR A 29 -4.91 2.64 7.20
C THR A 29 -4.50 3.93 7.89
N LEU A 30 -4.76 4.02 9.19
CA LEU A 30 -4.35 5.14 10.03
C LEU A 30 -3.31 4.68 11.05
N THR A 31 -2.35 5.54 11.33
CA THR A 31 -1.40 5.39 12.43
C THR A 31 -1.85 6.28 13.60
N LEU A 32 -1.80 5.75 14.81
CA LEU A 32 -1.94 6.53 16.05
C LEU A 32 -0.56 6.93 16.55
N ASP A 33 -0.33 8.23 16.71
CA ASP A 33 0.92 8.79 17.23
C ASP A 33 0.66 9.50 18.57
N PRO A 34 1.26 9.05 19.68
CA PRO A 34 1.09 9.74 20.97
C PRO A 34 1.85 11.06 20.95
N GLN A 35 1.18 12.15 21.28
CA GLN A 35 1.77 13.48 21.38
C GLN A 35 1.40 14.14 22.70
N VAL A 36 2.20 15.13 23.12
CA VAL A 36 1.86 16.00 24.24
C VAL A 36 1.50 17.35 23.66
N LEU A 37 0.24 17.76 23.82
CA LEU A 37 -0.25 19.07 23.43
C LEU A 37 -0.73 19.78 24.69
N GLU A 38 -0.20 20.98 24.94
CA GLU A 38 -0.56 21.80 26.11
C GLU A 38 -0.43 21.07 27.46
N GLY A 39 0.55 20.15 27.55
CA GLY A 39 0.78 19.34 28.75
C GLY A 39 -0.11 18.10 28.87
N GLU A 40 -1.08 17.92 27.98
CA GLU A 40 -1.94 16.75 27.93
C GLU A 40 -1.43 15.72 26.91
N ARG A 41 -1.43 14.45 27.31
CA ARG A 41 -1.13 13.35 26.39
C ARG A 41 -2.34 13.07 25.51
N VAL A 42 -2.19 13.37 24.23
CA VAL A 42 -3.20 13.11 23.20
C VAL A 42 -2.72 12.04 22.23
N TRP A 43 -3.64 11.48 21.46
CA TRP A 43 -3.34 10.57 20.36
C TRP A 43 -3.76 11.21 19.05
N VAL A 44 -2.79 11.44 18.17
CA VAL A 44 -3.02 12.05 16.86
C VAL A 44 -3.17 10.96 15.83
N LEU A 45 -4.29 10.99 15.10
CA LEU A 45 -4.52 10.13 13.96
C LEU A 45 -3.83 10.73 12.73
N ARG A 46 -3.00 9.93 12.07
CA ARG A 46 -2.37 10.27 10.79
C ARG A 46 -2.68 9.20 9.76
N ARG A 47 -2.79 9.59 8.49
CA ARG A 47 -2.83 8.58 7.42
C ARG A 47 -1.51 7.83 7.40
N ALA A 48 -1.58 6.50 7.38
CA ALA A 48 -0.40 5.70 7.12
C ALA A 48 0.10 6.08 5.73
N GLN A 49 1.39 6.42 5.63
CA GLN A 49 2.01 6.59 4.33
C GLN A 49 1.84 5.29 3.55
N SER A 50 1.44 5.42 2.29
CA SER A 50 1.46 4.31 1.33
C SER A 50 2.82 3.63 1.43
N ARG A 51 2.83 2.33 1.73
CA ARG A 51 4.06 1.53 1.68
C ARG A 51 4.55 1.61 0.24
N ASN A 52 5.59 2.41 0.02
CA ASN A 52 6.33 2.36 -1.22
C ASN A 52 6.99 0.98 -1.25
N THR A 53 6.37 0.03 -1.93
CA THR A 53 6.89 -1.32 -2.08
C THR A 53 8.10 -1.23 -2.99
N GLY A 54 9.27 -0.95 -2.42
CA GLY A 54 10.50 -0.73 -3.19
C GLY A 54 10.92 -1.92 -4.08
N TRP A 55 10.29 -3.09 -3.91
CA TRP A 55 10.42 -4.22 -4.80
C TRP A 55 9.51 -4.14 -6.04
N PHE A 56 8.34 -3.50 -5.93
CA PHE A 56 7.36 -3.41 -7.00
C PHE A 56 7.91 -2.53 -8.13
N GLY A 57 8.15 -3.14 -9.29
CA GLY A 57 8.78 -2.47 -10.42
C GLY A 57 10.31 -2.39 -10.36
N ARG A 58 10.99 -3.02 -9.39
CA ARG A 58 12.46 -3.02 -9.29
C ARG A 58 13.16 -3.67 -10.50
N PHE A 59 12.47 -4.56 -11.21
CA PHE A 59 12.96 -5.18 -12.46
C PHE A 59 12.58 -4.41 -13.73
N ARG A 60 11.96 -3.22 -13.64
CA ARG A 60 11.61 -2.42 -14.82
C ARG A 60 12.83 -2.09 -15.69
N SER A 61 14.01 -1.92 -15.10
CA SER A 61 15.26 -1.73 -15.83
C SER A 61 15.61 -2.93 -16.72
N TYR A 62 15.45 -4.15 -16.20
CA TYR A 62 15.70 -5.38 -16.95
C TYR A 62 14.69 -5.65 -18.06
N ALA A 63 13.47 -5.14 -17.91
CA ALA A 63 12.41 -5.27 -18.90
C ALA A 63 12.47 -4.16 -19.97
N ARG A 64 13.08 -3.01 -19.68
CA ARG A 64 13.14 -1.86 -20.59
C ARG A 64 13.87 -2.23 -21.88
N GLY A 65 13.24 -1.95 -23.03
CA GLY A 65 13.81 -2.24 -24.35
C GLY A 65 13.72 -3.70 -24.80
N LYS A 66 13.20 -4.62 -23.98
CA LYS A 66 12.97 -6.00 -24.40
C LYS A 66 11.64 -6.14 -25.14
N ASN A 67 11.66 -6.93 -26.20
CA ASN A 67 10.46 -7.28 -26.94
C ASN A 67 9.72 -8.43 -26.22
N HIS A 68 8.53 -8.13 -25.70
CA HIS A 68 7.70 -9.08 -24.95
C HIS A 68 6.57 -9.69 -25.80
N THR A 69 6.62 -9.55 -27.13
CA THR A 69 5.68 -10.27 -28.00
C THR A 69 5.87 -11.78 -27.87
N MET A 70 4.78 -12.53 -27.96
CA MET A 70 4.83 -13.99 -27.85
C MET A 70 5.79 -14.63 -28.85
N SER A 71 5.90 -14.06 -30.05
CA SER A 71 6.84 -14.56 -31.07
C SER A 71 8.30 -14.35 -30.67
N ALA A 72 8.63 -13.20 -30.06
CA ALA A 72 9.98 -12.92 -29.56
C ALA A 72 10.37 -13.83 -28.39
N ILE A 73 9.42 -14.08 -27.48
CA ILE A 73 9.62 -14.99 -26.34
C ILE A 73 9.87 -16.42 -26.84
N ARG A 74 9.03 -16.94 -27.75
CA ARG A 74 9.18 -18.29 -28.32
C ARG A 74 10.53 -18.47 -29.01
N ARG A 75 10.97 -17.48 -29.80
CA ARG A 75 12.31 -17.49 -30.44
C ARG A 75 13.45 -17.46 -29.43
N SER A 76 13.31 -16.71 -28.33
CA SER A 76 14.31 -16.67 -27.27
C SER A 76 14.46 -18.04 -26.59
N ILE A 77 13.34 -18.72 -26.31
CA ILE A 77 13.33 -20.05 -25.69
C ILE A 77 13.92 -21.10 -26.64
N ALA A 78 13.57 -21.06 -27.93
CA ALA A 78 14.12 -21.98 -28.93
C ALA A 78 15.66 -21.88 -29.00
N ARG A 79 16.20 -20.65 -29.08
CA ARG A 79 17.66 -20.42 -29.09
C ARG A 79 18.35 -20.91 -27.82
N ALA A 80 17.74 -20.72 -26.65
CA ALA A 80 18.33 -21.20 -25.39
C ALA A 80 18.49 -22.73 -25.38
N ARG A 81 17.52 -23.47 -25.95
CA ARG A 81 17.57 -24.92 -26.07
C ARG A 81 18.64 -25.41 -27.07
N GLU A 82 18.83 -24.69 -28.17
CA GLU A 82 19.87 -24.99 -29.16
C GLU A 82 21.29 -24.85 -28.58
N HIS A 83 21.48 -23.90 -27.65
CA HIS A 83 22.76 -23.67 -26.98
C HIS A 83 22.97 -24.52 -25.71
N GLY A 84 22.08 -25.48 -25.41
CA GLY A 84 22.18 -26.32 -24.22
C GLY A 84 22.04 -25.55 -22.90
N LEU A 85 21.50 -24.34 -22.93
CA LEU A 85 21.25 -23.50 -21.77
C LEU A 85 19.84 -23.77 -21.22
N THR A 86 19.56 -25.03 -20.91
CA THR A 86 18.43 -25.50 -20.07
C THR A 86 18.68 -26.94 -19.66
#